data_AF-A0A955L8D5-F1
#
_entry.id   AF-A0A955L8D5-F1
#
_cell.length_a   1.000
_cell.length_b   1.000
_cell.length_c   1.000
_cell.angle_alpha   90.00
_cell.angle_beta   90.00
_cell.angle_gamma   90.00
#
_symmetry.space_group_name_H-M   'P 1'
#
loop_
_entity.id
_entity.type
_entity.pdbx_description
1 polymer ?
#
loop_
_entity_poly.entity_id
_entity_poly.type
_entity_poly.pdbx_seq_one_letter_code
_entity_poly.pdbx_strand_id
1 'polypeptide(L)'
;MSLENVTSIDSYFQELEKKLVLKSACNLTTEKIKFFNSNYTYNPQFIYPEPTPCTFSSQIDKQIQQIGDPIIGKLYEAKHEEYKQKHKFLSSSGNSEEEFTKQSILFFGKPEEFALAIAHQICENLPQLHFGRKNKANIRFRTIAKRLRAYLKQHKFKGKLNVLHGKTVANHVSVSKAKGTLNISRNYISDEDELTDIIYHEIETHMRRLENATKLKYELFRLGTARYLAYEEGLAT
;
A
#
# COMPACT_ATOMS: atom_id res chain seq x y z
N MET A 1 32.35 -6.24 7.89
CA MET A 1 31.09 -6.99 7.66
C MET A 1 30.89 -7.17 6.17
N SER A 2 30.66 -8.40 5.68
CA SER A 2 30.47 -8.64 4.25
C SER A 2 29.11 -8.13 3.77
N LEU A 3 29.03 -7.71 2.51
CA LEU A 3 27.77 -7.38 1.81
C LEU A 3 26.75 -8.53 1.90
N GLU A 4 27.24 -9.75 2.08
CA GLU A 4 26.46 -10.99 2.09
C GLU A 4 25.46 -11.05 3.25
N ASN A 5 25.83 -10.57 4.44
CA ASN A 5 24.92 -10.57 5.61
C ASN A 5 23.72 -9.64 5.42
N VAL A 6 23.89 -8.51 4.74
CA VAL A 6 22.78 -7.59 4.43
C VAL A 6 21.89 -8.20 3.35
N THR A 7 22.50 -8.85 2.35
CA THR A 7 21.78 -9.49 1.24
C THR A 7 20.85 -10.62 1.74
N SER A 8 21.25 -11.37 2.77
CA SER A 8 20.39 -12.40 3.37
C SER A 8 19.18 -11.81 4.11
N ILE A 9 19.38 -10.71 4.84
CA ILE A 9 18.28 -9.99 5.53
C ILE A 9 17.30 -9.42 4.49
N ASP A 10 17.83 -8.79 3.43
CA ASP A 10 17.04 -8.23 2.34
C ASP A 10 16.19 -9.30 1.64
N SER A 11 16.78 -10.46 1.34
CA SER A 11 16.07 -11.59 0.75
C SER A 11 14.96 -12.11 1.67
N TYR A 12 15.24 -12.18 2.98
CA TYR A 12 14.25 -12.55 3.99
C TYR A 12 13.06 -11.57 4.02
N PHE A 13 13.33 -10.26 4.02
CA PHE A 13 12.26 -9.24 3.99
C PHE A 13 11.43 -9.27 2.71
N GLN A 14 12.03 -9.58 1.56
CA GLN A 14 11.30 -9.76 0.31
C GLN A 14 10.33 -10.96 0.37
N GLU A 15 10.72 -12.06 1.01
CA GLU A 15 9.85 -13.21 1.23
C GLU A 15 8.72 -12.89 2.23
N LEU A 16 9.00 -12.10 3.27
CA LEU A 16 7.97 -11.62 4.19
C LEU A 16 6.92 -10.76 3.45
N GLU A 17 7.31 -9.82 2.60
CA GLU A 17 6.38 -8.96 1.86
C GLU A 17 5.43 -9.76 0.95
N LYS A 18 5.90 -10.87 0.36
CA LYS A 18 5.03 -11.75 -0.44
C LYS A 18 3.96 -12.45 0.40
N LYS A 19 4.25 -12.72 1.67
CA LYS A 19 3.36 -13.45 2.58
C LYS A 19 2.46 -12.53 3.39
N LEU A 20 2.95 -11.39 3.83
CA LEU A 20 2.26 -10.41 4.67
C LEU A 20 1.38 -9.48 3.84
N VAL A 21 0.40 -10.05 3.14
CA VAL A 21 -0.56 -9.33 2.31
C VAL A 21 -1.96 -9.48 2.89
N LEU A 22 -2.66 -8.35 3.08
CA LEU A 22 -4.07 -8.37 3.43
C LEU A 22 -4.88 -8.88 2.24
N LYS A 23 -5.59 -9.98 2.44
CA LYS A 23 -6.41 -10.61 1.40
C LYS A 23 -7.80 -9.99 1.40
N SER A 24 -8.37 -9.78 0.22
CA SER A 24 -9.75 -9.31 0.07
C SER A 24 -10.75 -10.38 0.52
N ALA A 25 -11.92 -9.95 0.98
CA ALA A 25 -13.01 -10.85 1.34
C ALA A 25 -13.46 -11.71 0.15
N CYS A 26 -13.65 -13.00 0.39
CA CYS A 26 -14.07 -14.00 -0.60
C CYS A 26 -15.46 -13.69 -1.19
N ASN A 27 -16.33 -13.06 -0.41
CA ASN A 27 -17.71 -12.76 -0.75
C ASN A 27 -17.97 -11.25 -0.96
N LEU A 28 -16.92 -10.46 -1.25
CA LEU A 28 -17.03 -9.01 -1.41
C LEU A 28 -18.15 -8.59 -2.37
N THR A 29 -18.18 -9.18 -3.57
CA THR A 29 -19.16 -8.82 -4.61
C THR A 29 -20.59 -9.13 -4.18
N THR A 30 -20.83 -10.29 -3.56
CA THR A 30 -22.17 -10.72 -3.15
C THR A 30 -22.69 -9.88 -1.98
N GLU A 31 -21.84 -9.59 -1.01
CA GLU A 31 -22.19 -8.74 0.14
C GLU A 31 -22.46 -7.30 -0.28
N LYS A 32 -21.68 -6.79 -1.25
CA LYS A 32 -21.92 -5.50 -1.87
C LYS A 32 -23.33 -5.43 -2.49
N ILE A 33 -23.72 -6.44 -3.29
CA ILE A 33 -25.06 -6.48 -3.90
C ILE A 33 -26.16 -6.48 -2.84
N LYS A 34 -26.03 -7.28 -1.78
CA LYS A 34 -27.00 -7.30 -0.66
C LYS A 34 -27.13 -5.93 0.01
N PHE A 35 -26.00 -5.28 0.28
CA PHE A 35 -25.98 -3.94 0.88
C PHE A 35 -26.77 -2.92 0.06
N PHE A 36 -26.49 -2.81 -1.24
CA PHE A 36 -27.20 -1.86 -2.12
C PHE A 36 -28.69 -2.22 -2.28
N ASN A 37 -29.02 -3.51 -2.44
CA ASN A 37 -30.41 -3.95 -2.57
C ASN A 37 -31.24 -3.74 -1.29
N SER A 38 -30.57 -3.67 -0.13
CA SER A 38 -31.22 -3.39 1.15
C SER A 38 -31.49 -1.91 1.42
N ASN A 39 -31.24 -1.02 0.45
CA ASN A 39 -31.21 0.42 0.66
C ASN A 39 -30.32 0.80 1.86
N TYR A 40 -29.12 0.19 1.93
CA TYR A 40 -28.10 0.48 2.93
C TYR A 40 -28.45 0.09 4.38
N THR A 41 -29.49 -0.74 4.60
CA THR A 41 -29.91 -1.16 5.95
C THR A 41 -29.28 -2.46 6.43
N TYR A 42 -28.76 -3.27 5.51
CA TYR A 42 -28.05 -4.50 5.83
C TYR A 42 -26.59 -4.22 6.21
N ASN A 43 -26.06 -4.86 7.26
CA ASN A 43 -24.63 -4.82 7.56
C ASN A 43 -23.90 -5.98 6.86
N PRO A 44 -23.03 -5.73 5.86
CA PRO A 44 -22.28 -6.76 5.15
C PRO A 44 -21.56 -7.74 6.06
N GLN A 45 -21.64 -9.04 5.77
CA GLN A 45 -20.94 -10.08 6.51
C GLN A 45 -19.81 -10.66 5.67
N PHE A 46 -18.59 -10.16 5.86
CA PHE A 46 -17.45 -10.55 5.04
C PHE A 46 -16.75 -11.81 5.54
N ILE A 47 -16.40 -12.69 4.60
CA ILE A 47 -15.61 -13.90 4.85
C ILE A 47 -14.21 -13.66 4.30
N TYR A 48 -13.21 -13.70 5.17
CA TYR A 48 -11.82 -13.53 4.79
C TYR A 48 -11.13 -14.90 4.71
N PRO A 49 -10.23 -15.08 3.73
CA PRO A 49 -9.40 -16.28 3.68
C PRO A 49 -8.34 -16.24 4.78
N GLU A 50 -7.92 -17.43 5.22
CA GLU A 50 -6.84 -17.57 6.19
C GLU A 50 -5.56 -16.81 5.76
N PRO A 51 -4.91 -16.11 6.70
CA PRO A 51 -3.66 -15.42 6.43
C PRO A 51 -2.57 -16.43 6.04
N THR A 52 -1.64 -15.99 5.19
CA THR A 52 -0.54 -16.86 4.76
C THR A 52 0.40 -17.11 5.95
N PRO A 53 0.67 -18.38 6.32
CA PRO A 53 1.56 -18.69 7.44
C PRO A 53 2.95 -18.09 7.23
N CYS A 54 3.50 -17.52 8.30
CA CYS A 54 4.78 -16.86 8.28
C CYS A 54 5.54 -17.13 9.59
N THR A 55 6.85 -17.28 9.50
CA THR A 55 7.71 -17.53 10.66
C THR A 55 8.78 -16.46 10.76
N PHE A 56 9.05 -16.04 12.00
CA PHE A 56 10.05 -15.04 12.31
C PHE A 56 11.27 -15.72 12.93
N SER A 57 12.42 -15.60 12.25
CA SER A 57 13.66 -16.24 12.67
C SER A 57 14.44 -15.32 13.60
N SER A 58 14.77 -15.80 14.80
CA SER A 58 15.65 -15.08 15.73
C SER A 58 17.07 -14.90 15.19
N GLN A 59 17.46 -15.68 14.18
CA GLN A 59 18.73 -15.49 13.49
C GLN A 59 18.77 -14.17 12.72
N ILE A 60 17.63 -13.71 12.19
CA ILE A 60 17.54 -12.42 11.48
C ILE A 60 17.79 -11.27 12.45
N ASP A 61 17.24 -11.33 13.66
CA ASP A 61 17.50 -10.31 14.70
C ASP A 61 19.00 -10.21 15.01
N LYS A 62 19.70 -11.35 15.12
CA LYS A 62 21.17 -11.37 15.32
C LYS A 62 21.93 -10.81 14.13
N GLN A 63 21.51 -11.12 12.90
CA GLN A 63 22.13 -10.58 11.69
C GLN A 63 21.93 -9.06 11.57
N ILE A 64 20.77 -8.54 11.99
CA ILE A 64 20.49 -7.10 12.02
C ILE A 64 21.41 -6.40 13.03
N GLN A 65 21.54 -6.94 14.25
CA GLN A 65 22.43 -6.38 15.29
C GLN A 65 23.90 -6.35 14.88
N GLN A 66 24.29 -7.22 13.96
CA GLN A 66 25.64 -7.24 13.42
C GLN A 66 25.89 -6.06 12.47
N ILE A 67 24.87 -5.51 11.78
CA ILE A 67 25.05 -4.43 10.78
C ILE A 67 25.97 -3.32 11.32
N GLY A 68 27.12 -3.14 10.64
CA GLY A 68 28.19 -2.28 11.17
C GLY A 68 27.85 -0.78 11.23
N ASP A 69 26.90 -0.31 10.41
CA ASP A 69 26.36 1.03 10.54
C ASP A 69 25.16 1.00 11.52
N PRO A 70 25.25 1.66 12.69
CA PRO A 70 24.21 1.58 13.71
C PRO A 70 22.90 2.25 13.30
N ILE A 71 22.93 3.24 12.40
CA ILE A 71 21.73 3.89 11.88
C ILE A 71 21.01 2.93 10.94
N ILE A 72 21.75 2.30 10.02
CA ILE A 72 21.19 1.29 9.12
C ILE A 72 20.64 0.11 9.93
N GLY A 73 21.38 -0.37 10.93
CA GLY A 73 20.92 -1.44 11.83
C GLY A 73 19.57 -1.13 12.46
N LYS A 74 19.39 0.08 12.99
CA LYS A 74 18.10 0.54 13.56
C LYS A 74 16.97 0.57 12.54
N LEU A 75 17.24 0.97 11.29
CA LEU A 75 16.22 0.98 10.24
C LEU A 75 15.73 -0.45 9.91
N TYR A 76 16.65 -1.41 9.83
CA TYR A 76 16.31 -2.82 9.63
C TYR A 76 15.57 -3.42 10.82
N GLU A 77 15.99 -3.11 12.05
CA GLU A 77 15.32 -3.53 13.28
C GLU A 77 13.88 -3.03 13.32
N ALA A 78 13.68 -1.73 13.08
CA ALA A 78 12.35 -1.14 13.03
C ALA A 78 11.46 -1.79 11.96
N LYS A 79 12.03 -2.11 10.78
CA LYS A 79 11.29 -2.78 9.71
C LYS A 79 10.92 -4.23 10.07
N HIS A 80 11.82 -4.95 10.72
CA HIS A 80 11.54 -6.30 11.17
C HIS A 80 10.41 -6.33 12.22
N GLU A 81 10.43 -5.39 13.15
CA GLU A 81 9.39 -5.25 14.17
C GLU A 81 8.04 -4.85 13.55
N GLU A 82 8.03 -3.96 12.56
CA GLU A 82 6.83 -3.65 11.77
C GLU A 82 6.25 -4.92 11.13
N TYR A 83 7.07 -5.79 10.52
CA TYR A 83 6.57 -7.05 9.95
C TYR A 83 6.02 -8.01 11.00
N LYS A 84 6.64 -8.11 12.19
CA LYS A 84 6.13 -8.91 13.30
C LYS A 84 4.74 -8.42 13.73
N GLN A 85 4.55 -7.10 13.85
CA GLN A 85 3.25 -6.51 14.19
C GLN A 85 2.22 -6.69 13.07
N LYS A 86 2.62 -6.46 11.81
CA LYS A 86 1.79 -6.72 10.63
C LYS A 86 1.31 -8.17 10.58
N HIS A 87 2.18 -9.13 10.91
CA HIS A 87 1.79 -10.53 10.99
C HIS A 87 0.71 -10.76 12.05
N LYS A 88 0.87 -10.24 13.26
CA LYS A 88 -0.16 -10.35 14.33
C LYS A 88 -1.49 -9.74 13.89
N PHE A 89 -1.45 -8.56 13.27
CA PHE A 89 -2.63 -7.91 12.69
C PHE A 89 -3.31 -8.79 11.64
N LEU A 90 -2.57 -9.28 10.65
CA LEU A 90 -3.14 -10.15 9.62
C LEU A 90 -3.69 -11.46 10.20
N SER A 91 -3.01 -12.03 11.19
CA SER A 91 -3.43 -13.25 11.91
C SER A 91 -4.69 -13.07 12.75
N SER A 92 -5.07 -11.83 13.08
CA SER A 92 -6.33 -11.54 13.79
C SER A 92 -7.55 -11.44 12.87
N SER A 93 -7.34 -11.35 11.55
CA SER A 93 -8.42 -11.25 10.57
C SER A 93 -9.30 -12.50 10.57
N GLY A 94 -10.59 -12.33 10.82
CA GLY A 94 -11.57 -13.43 10.81
C GLY A 94 -11.74 -14.17 12.15
N ASN A 95 -10.97 -13.82 13.19
CA ASN A 95 -11.09 -14.44 14.53
C ASN A 95 -12.18 -13.77 15.38
N SER A 96 -11.96 -12.52 15.77
CA SER A 96 -12.94 -11.70 16.50
C SER A 96 -12.75 -10.22 16.17
N GLU A 97 -13.84 -9.45 16.20
CA GLU A 97 -13.81 -7.99 15.99
C GLU A 97 -12.90 -7.29 17.01
N GLU A 98 -12.96 -7.71 18.27
CA GLU A 98 -12.17 -7.14 19.36
C GLU A 98 -10.66 -7.34 19.13
N GLU A 99 -10.23 -8.56 18.82
CA GLU A 99 -8.79 -8.84 18.62
C GLU A 99 -8.29 -8.18 17.34
N PHE A 100 -9.09 -8.17 16.27
CA PHE A 100 -8.75 -7.43 15.05
C PHE A 100 -8.58 -5.94 15.31
N THR A 101 -9.53 -5.33 16.03
CA THR A 101 -9.48 -3.91 16.38
C THR A 101 -8.27 -3.60 17.26
N LYS A 102 -7.98 -4.44 18.25
CA LYS A 102 -6.81 -4.30 19.12
C LYS A 102 -5.50 -4.38 18.33
N GLN A 103 -5.33 -5.37 17.46
CA GLN A 103 -4.11 -5.48 16.65
C GLN A 103 -4.01 -4.36 15.61
N SER A 104 -5.14 -3.90 15.07
CA SER A 104 -5.19 -2.73 14.17
C SER A 104 -4.67 -1.48 14.88
N ILE A 105 -5.12 -1.21 16.11
CA ILE A 105 -4.65 -0.09 16.92
C ILE A 105 -3.16 -0.22 17.27
N LEU A 106 -2.70 -1.43 17.61
CA LEU A 106 -1.28 -1.65 17.89
C LEU A 106 -0.39 -1.40 16.67
N PHE A 107 -0.89 -1.70 15.46
CA PHE A 107 -0.11 -1.58 14.22
C PHE A 107 -0.21 -0.18 13.58
N PHE A 108 -1.41 0.38 13.47
CA PHE A 108 -1.66 1.68 12.82
C PHE A 108 -1.74 2.86 13.79
N GLY A 109 -1.93 2.60 15.09
CA GLY A 109 -2.28 3.64 16.07
C GLY A 109 -3.78 3.89 16.16
N LYS A 110 -4.18 4.78 17.07
CA LYS A 110 -5.55 5.30 17.15
C LYS A 110 -5.67 6.57 16.31
N PRO A 111 -6.84 6.86 15.72
CA PRO A 111 -7.15 8.19 15.23
C PRO A 111 -6.95 9.23 16.35
N GLU A 112 -6.37 10.37 16.01
CA GLU A 112 -6.22 11.48 16.96
C GLU A 112 -7.59 12.08 17.30
N GLU A 113 -7.82 12.42 18.57
CA GLU A 113 -9.10 13.00 19.02
C GLU A 113 -9.45 14.28 18.27
N PHE A 114 -8.44 15.10 17.95
CA PHE A 114 -8.64 16.30 17.15
C PHE A 114 -9.13 15.97 15.73
N ALA A 115 -8.51 14.99 15.06
CA ALA A 115 -8.94 14.54 13.74
C ALA A 115 -10.36 13.97 13.77
N LEU A 116 -10.71 13.24 14.85
CA LEU A 116 -12.06 12.73 15.07
C LEU A 116 -13.07 13.87 15.22
N ALA A 117 -12.77 14.89 16.03
CA ALA A 117 -13.64 16.05 16.23
C ALA A 117 -13.89 16.82 14.93
N ILE A 118 -12.83 17.04 14.13
CA ILE A 118 -12.95 17.64 12.80
C ILE A 118 -13.82 16.78 11.87
N ALA A 119 -13.61 15.46 11.85
CA ALA A 119 -14.41 14.55 11.03
C ALA A 119 -15.89 14.57 11.43
N HIS A 120 -16.22 14.60 12.72
CA HIS A 120 -17.59 14.76 13.20
C HIS A 120 -18.19 16.09 12.74
N GLN A 121 -17.46 17.20 12.92
CA GLN A 121 -17.91 18.51 12.49
C GLN A 121 -18.16 18.57 10.98
N ILE A 122 -17.30 17.94 10.18
CA ILE A 122 -17.44 17.76 8.74
C ILE A 122 -18.73 17.00 8.42
N CYS A 123 -18.95 15.83 9.05
CA CYS A 123 -20.12 15.00 8.79
C CYS A 123 -21.45 15.66 9.18
N GLU A 124 -21.47 16.44 10.27
CA GLU A 124 -22.69 17.08 10.78
C GLU A 124 -23.02 18.39 10.06
N ASN A 125 -22.02 19.17 9.68
CA ASN A 125 -22.21 20.57 9.27
C ASN A 125 -21.95 20.86 7.80
N LEU A 126 -21.31 19.95 7.05
CA LEU A 126 -21.09 20.22 5.64
C LEU A 126 -22.39 19.97 4.84
N PRO A 127 -22.91 20.99 4.11
CA PRO A 127 -23.86 20.69 3.05
C PRO A 127 -23.20 19.71 2.08
N GLN A 128 -23.98 18.86 1.38
CA GLN A 128 -23.44 17.91 0.40
C GLN A 128 -22.34 18.56 -0.41
N LEU A 129 -21.08 18.25 -0.07
CA LEU A 129 -19.94 18.79 -0.78
C LEU A 129 -19.96 18.12 -2.14
N HIS A 130 -20.45 18.85 -3.13
CA HIS A 130 -20.04 18.60 -4.49
C HIS A 130 -18.56 19.00 -4.55
N PHE A 131 -17.68 18.05 -4.25
CA PHE A 131 -16.30 18.06 -4.74
C PHE A 131 -16.40 18.02 -6.27
N GLY A 132 -16.71 19.17 -6.86
CA GLY A 132 -16.78 19.33 -8.28
C GLY A 132 -15.36 19.18 -8.79
N ARG A 133 -14.94 17.95 -9.08
CA ARG A 133 -13.78 17.71 -9.94
C ARG A 133 -13.96 18.62 -11.14
N LYS A 134 -13.00 19.52 -11.34
CA LYS A 134 -13.18 20.67 -12.25
C LYS A 134 -13.35 20.19 -13.68
N ASN A 135 -12.85 18.99 -13.95
CA ASN A 135 -12.97 18.30 -15.22
C ASN A 135 -13.73 16.98 -15.03
N LYS A 136 -14.95 16.87 -15.54
CA LYS A 136 -15.72 15.61 -15.54
C LYS A 136 -15.52 14.80 -16.83
N ALA A 137 -14.63 15.24 -17.71
CA ALA A 137 -14.38 14.57 -18.97
C ALA A 137 -13.68 13.24 -18.71
N ASN A 138 -14.42 12.14 -18.93
CA ASN A 138 -13.88 10.79 -18.80
C ASN A 138 -12.76 10.55 -19.80
N ILE A 139 -11.53 10.47 -19.30
CA ILE A 139 -10.36 10.03 -20.03
C ILE A 139 -10.36 8.52 -20.06
N ARG A 140 -10.38 7.93 -21.26
CA ARG A 140 -10.35 6.47 -21.42
C ARG A 140 -8.92 5.94 -21.35
N PHE A 141 -8.80 4.67 -20.96
CA PHE A 141 -7.56 3.90 -20.87
C PHE A 141 -6.51 4.19 -21.95
N ARG A 142 -6.87 4.24 -23.24
CA ARG A 142 -5.88 4.47 -24.32
C ARG A 142 -5.16 5.81 -24.16
N THR A 143 -5.90 6.86 -23.81
CA THR A 143 -5.35 8.20 -23.57
C THR A 143 -4.53 8.22 -22.29
N ILE A 144 -5.05 7.63 -21.21
CA ILE A 144 -4.33 7.51 -19.93
C ILE A 144 -2.98 6.80 -20.13
N ALA A 145 -2.99 5.61 -20.74
CA ALA A 145 -1.78 4.82 -20.98
C ALA A 145 -0.78 5.55 -21.87
N LYS A 146 -1.24 6.34 -22.86
CA LYS A 146 -0.36 7.19 -23.67
C LYS A 146 0.31 8.26 -22.82
N ARG A 147 -0.44 8.95 -21.97
CA ARG A 147 0.07 10.01 -21.09
C ARG A 147 1.04 9.48 -20.04
N LEU A 148 0.71 8.38 -19.36
CA LEU A 148 1.60 7.74 -18.40
C LEU A 148 2.92 7.31 -19.07
N ARG A 149 2.89 6.69 -20.26
CA ARG A 149 4.11 6.36 -21.01
C ARG A 149 4.92 7.60 -21.38
N ALA A 150 4.25 8.66 -21.83
CA ALA A 150 4.90 9.92 -22.18
C ALA A 150 5.60 10.53 -20.96
N TYR A 151 4.91 10.55 -19.81
CA TYR A 151 5.44 11.03 -18.55
C TYR A 151 6.68 10.24 -18.11
N LEU A 152 6.58 8.91 -18.07
CA LEU A 152 7.72 8.03 -17.74
C LEU A 152 8.93 8.32 -18.65
N LYS A 153 8.70 8.47 -19.97
CA LYS A 153 9.76 8.78 -20.94
C LYS A 153 10.36 10.18 -20.71
N GLN A 154 9.51 11.20 -20.55
CA GLN A 154 9.93 12.59 -20.35
C GLN A 154 10.77 12.75 -19.09
N HIS A 155 10.37 12.09 -18.00
CA HIS A 155 11.05 12.13 -16.70
C HIS A 155 12.14 11.04 -16.55
N LYS A 156 12.48 10.34 -17.64
CA LYS A 156 13.56 9.34 -17.74
C LYS A 156 13.46 8.19 -16.73
N PHE A 157 12.24 7.79 -16.39
CA PHE A 157 12.03 6.57 -15.63
C PHE A 157 12.45 5.34 -16.43
N LYS A 158 13.20 4.44 -15.81
CA LYS A 158 13.61 3.12 -16.33
C LYS A 158 12.47 2.12 -16.34
N GLY A 159 11.57 2.21 -15.35
CA GLY A 159 10.46 1.28 -15.24
C GLY A 159 9.45 1.46 -16.37
N LYS A 160 8.69 0.40 -16.67
CA LYS A 160 7.77 0.34 -17.81
C LYS A 160 6.32 0.26 -17.36
N LEU A 161 5.42 0.75 -18.21
CA LEU A 161 3.97 0.56 -18.05
C LEU A 161 3.59 -0.87 -18.43
N ASN A 162 3.00 -1.60 -17.49
CA ASN A 162 2.46 -2.94 -17.65
C ASN A 162 0.92 -2.91 -17.61
N VAL A 163 0.26 -3.50 -18.60
CA VAL A 163 -1.20 -3.49 -18.70
C VAL A 163 -1.77 -4.78 -18.12
N LEU A 164 -2.55 -4.67 -17.06
CA LEU A 164 -3.24 -5.79 -16.43
C LEU A 164 -4.58 -6.04 -17.13
N HIS A 165 -4.69 -7.22 -17.75
CA HIS A 165 -5.90 -7.67 -18.44
C HIS A 165 -6.80 -8.43 -17.46
N GLY A 166 -8.09 -8.10 -17.42
CA GLY A 166 -9.12 -8.91 -16.74
C GLY A 166 -9.05 -8.97 -15.22
N LYS A 167 -8.17 -8.21 -14.56
CA LYS A 167 -8.12 -8.12 -13.09
C LYS A 167 -8.86 -6.87 -12.62
N THR A 168 -9.85 -7.06 -11.77
CA THR A 168 -10.35 -5.99 -10.88
C THR A 168 -9.20 -5.66 -9.93
N VAL A 169 -8.47 -4.60 -10.24
CA VAL A 169 -7.39 -4.12 -9.38
C VAL A 169 -8.06 -3.14 -8.41
N ALA A 170 -7.84 -3.31 -7.10
CA ALA A 170 -8.40 -2.41 -6.09
C ALA A 170 -7.97 -0.94 -6.33
N ASN A 171 -6.73 -0.76 -6.80
CA ASN A 171 -6.21 0.51 -7.29
C ASN A 171 -6.01 0.40 -8.80
N HIS A 172 -6.70 1.22 -9.58
CA HIS A 172 -6.69 1.13 -11.04
C HIS A 172 -5.30 1.31 -11.67
N VAL A 173 -4.39 1.98 -10.96
CA VAL A 173 -2.96 2.09 -11.23
C VAL A 173 -2.20 1.71 -9.96
N SER A 174 -1.08 1.01 -10.07
CA SER A 174 -0.21 0.69 -8.93
C SER A 174 1.22 0.39 -9.34
N VAL A 175 2.19 0.69 -8.48
CA VAL A 175 3.60 0.30 -8.72
C VAL A 175 3.91 -1.09 -8.18
N SER A 176 4.48 -1.96 -9.04
CA SER A 176 5.07 -3.22 -8.61
C SER A 176 6.48 -2.99 -8.06
N LYS A 177 6.63 -3.00 -6.72
CA LYS A 177 7.94 -2.88 -6.05
C LYS A 177 8.95 -3.93 -6.53
N ALA A 178 8.52 -5.19 -6.68
CA ALA A 178 9.37 -6.28 -7.10
C ALA A 178 9.85 -6.18 -8.55
N LYS A 179 8.98 -5.74 -9.48
CA LYS A 179 9.28 -5.68 -10.92
C LYS A 179 9.75 -4.30 -11.39
N GLY A 180 9.58 -3.26 -10.58
CA GLY A 180 9.85 -1.88 -11.00
C GLY A 180 8.95 -1.43 -12.16
N THR A 181 7.69 -1.87 -12.18
CA THR A 181 6.75 -1.57 -13.27
C THR A 181 5.49 -0.87 -12.75
N LEU A 182 4.99 0.10 -13.50
CA LEU A 182 3.69 0.72 -13.26
C LEU A 182 2.59 -0.14 -13.87
N ASN A 183 1.73 -0.72 -13.06
CA ASN A 183 0.59 -1.52 -13.50
C ASN A 183 -0.64 -0.63 -13.70
N ILE A 184 -1.43 -0.90 -14.74
CA ILE A 184 -2.71 -0.23 -14.99
C ILE A 184 -3.78 -1.22 -15.44
N SER A 185 -5.00 -1.07 -14.93
CA SER A 185 -6.16 -1.84 -15.39
C SER A 185 -6.63 -1.35 -16.76
N ARG A 186 -6.93 -2.30 -17.67
CA ARG A 186 -7.46 -1.97 -19.01
C ARG A 186 -8.82 -1.25 -18.98
N ASN A 187 -9.60 -1.45 -17.92
CA ASN A 187 -10.92 -0.86 -17.77
C ASN A 187 -10.89 0.48 -17.04
N TYR A 188 -9.69 1.03 -16.80
CA TYR A 188 -9.55 2.27 -16.06
C TYR A 188 -10.10 3.48 -16.85
N ILE A 189 -10.91 4.26 -16.16
CA ILE A 189 -11.47 5.54 -16.58
C ILE A 189 -11.15 6.52 -15.45
N SER A 190 -10.69 7.71 -15.82
CA SER A 190 -10.26 8.75 -14.92
C SER A 190 -10.71 10.11 -15.45
N ASP A 191 -10.57 11.16 -14.64
CA ASP A 191 -10.54 12.53 -15.13
C ASP A 191 -9.14 13.14 -14.99
N GLU A 192 -9.01 14.42 -15.32
CA GLU A 192 -7.71 15.11 -15.30
C GLU A 192 -7.15 15.25 -13.87
N ASP A 193 -8.01 15.50 -12.89
CA ASP A 193 -7.60 15.69 -11.50
C ASP A 193 -7.09 14.34 -10.96
N GLU A 194 -7.88 13.26 -11.13
CA GLU A 194 -7.48 11.92 -10.68
C GLU A 194 -6.24 11.38 -11.41
N LEU A 195 -6.09 11.65 -12.71
CA LEU A 195 -4.87 11.25 -13.44
C LEU A 195 -3.63 11.99 -12.90
N THR A 196 -3.80 13.25 -12.49
CA THR A 196 -2.73 14.05 -11.90
C THR A 196 -2.33 13.47 -10.54
N ASP A 197 -3.31 13.15 -9.69
CA ASP A 197 -3.09 12.53 -8.39
C ASP A 197 -2.35 11.20 -8.52
N ILE A 198 -2.74 10.36 -9.48
CA ILE A 198 -2.04 9.09 -9.76
C ILE A 198 -0.60 9.30 -10.19
N ILE A 199 -0.31 10.32 -11.00
CA ILE A 199 1.06 10.62 -11.39
C ILE A 199 1.89 10.95 -10.15
N TYR A 200 1.40 11.83 -9.27
CA TYR A 200 2.16 12.18 -8.07
C TYR A 200 2.29 11.00 -7.11
N HIS A 201 1.20 10.32 -6.81
CA HIS A 201 1.17 9.25 -5.83
C HIS A 201 1.92 8.00 -6.31
N GLU A 202 1.58 7.46 -7.48
CA GLU A 202 2.18 6.21 -7.96
C GLU A 202 3.56 6.45 -8.60
N ILE A 203 3.72 7.51 -9.39
CA ILE A 203 4.98 7.71 -10.14
C ILE A 203 5.99 8.51 -9.31
N GLU A 204 5.62 9.70 -8.83
CA GLU A 204 6.57 10.59 -8.14
C GLU A 204 6.89 10.18 -6.71
N THR A 205 6.02 9.41 -6.05
CA THR A 205 6.33 8.81 -4.73
C THR A 205 6.87 7.39 -4.91
N HIS A 206 6.03 6.44 -5.32
CA HIS A 206 6.40 5.02 -5.29
C HIS A 206 7.47 4.64 -6.30
N MET A 207 7.28 5.00 -7.57
CA MET A 207 8.22 4.61 -8.63
C MET A 207 9.57 5.34 -8.49
N ARG A 208 9.54 6.63 -8.14
CA ARG A 208 10.72 7.45 -7.85
C ARG A 208 11.55 6.86 -6.71
N ARG A 209 10.91 6.45 -5.61
CA ARG A 209 11.58 5.77 -4.50
C ARG A 209 12.28 4.49 -4.96
N LEU A 210 11.61 3.66 -5.76
CA LEU A 210 12.22 2.44 -6.29
C LEU A 210 13.46 2.75 -7.14
N GLU A 211 13.40 3.74 -8.02
CA GLU A 211 14.56 4.11 -8.85
C GLU A 211 15.73 4.64 -8.03
N ASN A 212 15.44 5.48 -7.04
CA ASN A 212 16.46 5.97 -6.12
C ASN A 212 17.07 4.82 -5.31
N ALA A 213 16.26 3.87 -4.86
CA ALA A 213 16.73 2.69 -4.14
C ALA A 213 17.67 1.82 -4.98
N THR A 214 17.50 1.73 -6.32
CA THR A 214 18.44 0.97 -7.18
C THR A 214 19.86 1.54 -7.20
N LYS A 215 20.06 2.78 -6.76
CA LYS A 215 21.37 3.43 -6.64
C LYS A 215 21.99 3.22 -5.25
N LEU A 216 21.22 2.68 -4.31
CA LEU A 216 21.63 2.44 -2.94
C LEU A 216 21.99 0.95 -2.75
N LYS A 217 22.82 0.69 -1.76
CA LYS A 217 23.32 -0.66 -1.46
C LYS A 217 22.30 -1.55 -0.74
N TYR A 218 21.27 -0.96 -0.14
CA TYR A 218 20.34 -1.63 0.78
C TYR A 218 18.97 -1.77 0.14
N GLU A 219 18.48 -3.01 -0.03
CA GLU A 219 17.16 -3.23 -0.62
C GLU A 219 16.02 -2.74 0.28
N LEU A 220 16.28 -2.50 1.57
CA LEU A 220 15.34 -1.88 2.50
C LEU A 220 14.70 -0.61 1.91
N PHE A 221 15.47 0.25 1.24
CA PHE A 221 14.95 1.50 0.65
C PHE A 221 14.01 1.23 -0.54
N ARG A 222 14.15 0.08 -1.19
CA ARG A 222 13.23 -0.38 -2.24
C ARG A 222 11.91 -0.86 -1.65
N LEU A 223 11.94 -1.48 -0.47
CA LEU A 223 10.74 -1.94 0.24
C LEU A 223 9.97 -0.77 0.88
N GLY A 224 10.72 0.21 1.39
CA GLY A 224 10.24 1.29 2.24
C GLY A 224 10.64 1.05 3.70
N THR A 225 10.98 2.11 4.42
CA THR A 225 11.32 2.03 5.85
C THR A 225 10.08 1.71 6.69
N ALA A 226 10.28 1.36 7.96
CA ALA A 226 9.16 1.23 8.89
C ALA A 226 8.38 2.54 8.99
N ARG A 227 7.07 2.44 9.21
CA ARG A 227 6.12 3.56 9.36
C ARG A 227 6.05 4.49 8.14
N TYR A 228 6.35 3.96 6.95
CA TYR A 228 6.24 4.73 5.71
C TYR A 228 4.83 5.32 5.49
N LEU A 229 3.77 4.71 6.05
CA LEU A 229 2.40 5.25 5.99
C LEU A 229 2.30 6.70 6.46
N ALA A 230 2.99 7.08 7.55
CA ALA A 230 2.91 8.42 8.11
C ALA A 230 3.63 9.49 7.27
N TYR A 231 4.56 9.09 6.40
CA TYR A 231 5.44 10.01 5.69
C TYR A 231 5.32 9.93 4.17
N GLU A 232 5.25 8.73 3.59
CA GLU A 232 5.10 8.54 2.15
C GLU A 232 3.63 8.58 1.73
N GLU A 233 2.76 7.81 2.41
CA GLU A 233 1.36 7.73 2.02
C GLU A 233 0.59 8.98 2.45
N GLY A 234 0.76 9.44 3.69
CA GLY A 234 0.05 10.61 4.23
C GLY A 234 0.46 11.96 3.66
N LEU A 235 1.64 12.09 3.01
CA LEU A 235 2.05 13.32 2.30
C LEU A 235 1.69 13.29 0.81
N ALA A 236 1.40 12.11 0.26
CA ALA A 236 1.14 11.90 -1.18
C ALA A 236 -0.36 11.73 -1.50
N THR A 237 -1.24 11.99 -0.54
CA THR A 237 -2.71 11.97 -0.63
C THR A 237 -3.28 13.33 -0.31
#